data_AF-A0A7C3DCF6-F1
#
_entry.id   AF-A0A7C3DCF6-F1
#
_cell.length_a   1.000
_cell.length_b   1.000
_cell.length_c   1.000
_cell.angle_alpha   90.00
_cell.angle_beta   90.00
_cell.angle_gamma   90.00
#
_symmetry.space_group_name_H-M   'P 1'
#
loop_
_entity.id
_entity.type
_entity.pdbx_description
1 polymer ?
#
loop_
_entity_poly.entity_id
_entity_poly.type
_entity_poly.pdbx_seq_one_letter_code
_entity_poly.pdbx_strand_id
1 'polypeptide(L)'
;GFYTPAEAARARIEHLEGIIVFLPYMAVVDAFQHWVYTHPDEAMEPANCDAAWDALWQRFIPDVEWGQFMDTRMTGWHRKPHIFGSPFYYIEYGMAQVGALQVWRNSQTDRAGALAAYRHALSLGGTRTLPELFTAVGAEFRFDTAMLTDLVGLIEGTIAELEKA
;
A
#
# COMPACT_ATOMS: atom_id res chain seq x y z
N GLY A 1 -20.73 -17.83 13.06
CA GLY A 1 -19.52 -17.92 12.20
C GLY A 1 -18.33 -18.23 13.08
N PHE A 2 -17.12 -18.28 12.50
CA PHE A 2 -15.88 -18.53 13.25
C PHE A 2 -15.55 -17.40 14.26
N TYR A 3 -16.01 -16.17 13.99
CA TYR A 3 -15.84 -15.00 14.88
C TYR A 3 -17.16 -14.59 15.56
N THR A 4 -17.03 -14.07 16.78
CA THR A 4 -18.02 -13.17 17.40
C THR A 4 -18.06 -11.83 16.68
N PRO A 5 -19.12 -11.01 16.85
CA PRO A 5 -19.17 -9.67 16.29
C PRO A 5 -17.97 -8.80 16.65
N ALA A 6 -17.55 -8.80 17.92
CA ALA A 6 -16.40 -8.04 18.40
C ALA A 6 -15.07 -8.53 17.79
N GLU A 7 -14.87 -9.85 17.68
CA GLU A 7 -13.68 -10.39 17.02
C GLU A 7 -13.63 -10.06 15.53
N ALA A 8 -14.79 -10.09 14.87
CA ALA A 8 -14.90 -9.70 13.46
C ALA A 8 -14.63 -8.20 13.26
N ALA A 9 -15.10 -7.35 14.18
CA ALA A 9 -14.80 -5.92 14.17
C ALA A 9 -13.31 -5.67 14.34
N ARG A 10 -12.68 -6.27 15.37
CA ARG A 10 -11.23 -6.18 15.62
C ARG A 10 -10.40 -6.60 14.41
N ALA A 11 -10.70 -7.74 13.79
CA ALA A 11 -9.96 -8.23 12.63
C ALA A 11 -10.07 -7.29 11.41
N ARG A 12 -11.23 -6.64 11.24
CA ARG A 12 -11.44 -5.66 10.17
C ARG A 12 -10.70 -4.36 10.45
N ILE A 13 -10.68 -3.90 11.70
CA ILE A 13 -9.91 -2.72 12.12
C ILE A 13 -8.42 -2.96 11.84
N GLU A 14 -7.86 -4.08 12.30
CA GLU A 14 -6.45 -4.42 12.07
C GLU A 14 -6.10 -4.47 10.58
N HIS A 15 -6.98 -5.03 9.75
CA HIS A 15 -6.78 -5.04 8.29
C HIS A 15 -6.76 -3.62 7.69
N LEU A 16 -7.67 -2.77 8.13
CA LEU A 16 -7.82 -1.39 7.67
C LEU A 16 -6.65 -0.49 8.11
N GLU A 17 -6.23 -0.60 9.36
CA GLU A 17 -5.02 0.05 9.89
C GLU A 17 -3.78 -0.40 9.13
N GLY A 18 -3.69 -1.71 8.82
CA GLY A 18 -2.64 -2.30 8.01
C GLY A 18 -2.49 -1.63 6.64
N ILE A 19 -3.60 -1.25 6.00
CA ILE A 19 -3.58 -0.52 4.72
C ILE A 19 -2.96 0.87 4.89
N ILE A 20 -3.33 1.60 5.95
CA ILE A 20 -2.81 2.95 6.21
C ILE A 20 -1.29 2.90 6.40
N VAL A 21 -0.79 2.01 7.26
CA VAL A 21 0.65 1.90 7.53
C VAL A 21 1.44 1.30 6.37
N PHE A 22 0.78 0.57 5.46
CA PHE A 22 1.41 0.02 4.28
C PHE A 22 1.82 1.09 3.26
N LEU A 23 1.01 2.13 3.05
CA LEU A 23 1.29 3.19 2.07
C LEU A 23 2.65 3.89 2.25
N PRO A 24 3.02 4.41 3.43
CA PRO A 24 4.33 5.04 3.63
C PRO A 24 5.48 4.03 3.49
N TYR A 25 5.28 2.80 3.97
CA TYR A 25 6.28 1.75 3.86
C TYR A 25 6.53 1.32 2.41
N MET A 26 5.49 1.26 1.58
CA MET A 26 5.62 1.07 0.12
C MET A 26 6.47 2.18 -0.50
N ALA A 27 6.24 3.43 -0.11
CA ALA A 27 7.03 4.56 -0.59
C ALA A 27 8.52 4.47 -0.20
N VAL A 28 8.85 3.94 0.98
CA VAL A 28 10.25 3.64 1.37
C VAL A 28 10.90 2.66 0.39
N VAL A 29 10.22 1.55 0.10
CA VAL A 29 10.78 0.48 -0.76
C VAL A 29 10.97 0.97 -2.20
N ASP A 30 9.99 1.68 -2.74
CA ASP A 30 10.07 2.22 -4.10
C ASP A 30 11.15 3.31 -4.23
N ALA A 31 11.16 4.28 -3.32
CA ALA A 31 12.14 5.35 -3.32
C ALA A 31 13.57 4.83 -3.12
N PHE A 32 13.76 3.77 -2.33
CA PHE A 32 15.06 3.14 -2.15
C PHE A 32 15.58 2.55 -3.46
N GLN A 33 14.72 1.84 -4.22
CA GLN A 33 15.12 1.33 -5.53
C GLN A 33 15.46 2.49 -6.47
N HIS A 34 14.65 3.54 -6.51
CA HIS A 34 15.01 4.74 -7.28
C HIS A 34 16.38 5.30 -6.89
N TRP A 35 16.70 5.40 -5.60
CA TRP A 35 18.01 5.86 -5.14
C TRP A 35 19.13 4.94 -5.64
N VAL A 36 19.01 3.62 -5.44
CA VAL A 36 20.02 2.63 -5.88
C VAL A 36 20.31 2.75 -7.39
N TYR A 37 19.26 2.82 -8.22
CA TYR A 37 19.43 2.84 -9.67
C TYR A 37 19.81 4.23 -10.23
N THR A 38 19.67 5.30 -9.44
CA THR A 38 20.13 6.65 -9.82
C THR A 38 21.50 7.02 -9.25
N HIS A 39 21.99 6.27 -8.26
CA HIS A 39 23.30 6.43 -7.62
C HIS A 39 24.09 5.10 -7.63
N PRO A 40 24.31 4.48 -8.82
CA PRO A 40 24.88 3.14 -8.89
C PRO A 40 26.29 3.04 -8.26
N ASP A 41 27.13 4.06 -8.43
CA ASP A 41 28.49 4.07 -7.86
C ASP A 41 28.47 4.11 -6.33
N GLU A 42 27.56 4.88 -5.73
CA GLU A 42 27.39 4.94 -4.27
C GLU A 42 26.78 3.65 -3.72
N ALA A 43 25.83 3.06 -4.44
CA ALA A 43 25.13 1.83 -4.05
C ALA A 43 26.03 0.58 -4.10
N MET A 44 27.23 0.67 -4.69
CA MET A 44 28.23 -0.41 -4.62
C MET A 44 28.79 -0.62 -3.21
N GLU A 45 28.68 0.37 -2.33
CA GLU A 45 29.04 0.27 -0.92
C GLU A 45 27.78 -0.03 -0.07
N PRO A 46 27.65 -1.23 0.52
CA PRO A 46 26.47 -1.62 1.30
C PRO A 46 26.10 -0.65 2.43
N ALA A 47 27.09 -0.03 3.08
CA ALA A 47 26.83 0.94 4.14
C ALA A 47 26.06 2.18 3.64
N ASN A 48 26.24 2.57 2.38
CA ASN A 48 25.48 3.67 1.78
C ASN A 48 24.03 3.28 1.52
N CYS A 49 23.78 2.02 1.12
CA CYS A 49 22.43 1.47 0.98
C CYS A 49 21.68 1.47 2.31
N ASP A 50 22.34 1.04 3.40
CA ASP A 50 21.76 1.08 4.75
C ASP A 50 21.41 2.52 5.18
N ALA A 51 22.31 3.47 4.94
CA ALA A 51 22.08 4.88 5.26
C ALA A 51 20.94 5.48 4.43
N ALA A 52 20.87 5.20 3.13
CA ALA A 52 19.82 5.68 2.25
C ALA A 52 18.45 5.10 2.64
N TRP A 53 18.38 3.79 2.90
CA TRP A 53 17.18 3.15 3.40
C TRP A 53 16.72 3.75 4.73
N ASP A 54 17.64 3.97 5.67
CA ASP A 54 17.31 4.54 6.97
C ASP A 54 16.77 5.97 6.87
N ALA A 55 17.38 6.81 6.02
CA ALA A 55 16.90 8.16 5.75
C ALA A 55 15.49 8.15 5.15
N LEU A 56 15.21 7.23 4.22
CA LEU A 56 13.88 7.06 3.64
C LEU A 56 12.86 6.56 4.68
N TRP A 57 13.26 5.63 5.55
CA TRP A 57 12.41 5.17 6.65
C TRP A 57 12.01 6.34 7.55
N GLN A 58 12.98 7.15 8.00
CA GLN A 58 12.71 8.30 8.86
C GLN A 58 11.84 9.35 8.18
N ARG A 59 11.97 9.52 6.86
CA ARG A 59 11.13 10.45 6.08
C ARG A 59 9.66 10.02 6.03
N PHE A 60 9.40 8.75 5.76
CA PHE A 60 8.04 8.26 5.51
C PHE A 60 7.36 7.68 6.75
N ILE A 61 8.14 7.25 7.75
CA ILE A 61 7.67 6.61 8.98
C ILE A 61 8.42 7.25 10.18
N PRO A 62 8.22 8.56 10.43
CA PRO A 62 8.98 9.29 11.44
C PRO A 62 8.61 8.90 12.88
N ASP A 63 7.37 8.46 13.12
CA ASP A 63 6.82 8.29 14.47
C ASP A 63 7.07 6.91 15.10
N VAL A 64 7.77 6.00 14.39
CA VAL A 64 8.06 4.66 14.90
C VAL A 64 9.43 4.63 15.56
N GLU A 65 9.44 4.49 16.88
CA GLU A 65 10.64 4.34 17.69
C GLU A 65 11.18 2.90 17.64
N TRP A 66 12.46 2.75 17.27
CA TRP A 66 13.13 1.44 17.20
C TRP A 66 14.04 1.16 18.40
N GLY A 67 14.39 2.18 19.19
CA GLY A 67 15.27 2.04 20.35
C GLY A 67 16.56 1.29 20.01
N GLN A 68 16.84 0.20 20.73
CA GLN A 68 18.03 -0.63 20.50
C GLN A 68 18.03 -1.43 19.17
N PHE A 69 16.96 -1.37 18.38
CA PHE A 69 16.81 -2.13 17.14
C PHE A 69 17.05 -1.31 15.86
N MET A 70 17.73 -0.16 15.96
CA MET A 70 18.02 0.69 14.80
C MET A 70 18.76 -0.06 13.68
N ASP A 71 19.72 -0.93 14.01
CA ASP A 71 20.44 -1.73 13.01
C ASP A 71 19.50 -2.62 12.18
N THR A 72 18.44 -3.16 12.80
CA THR A 72 17.40 -3.95 12.12
C THR A 72 16.56 -3.09 11.17
N ARG A 73 16.36 -1.81 11.50
CA ARG A 73 15.66 -0.85 10.64
C ARG A 73 16.49 -0.52 9.42
N MET A 74 17.76 -0.15 9.64
CA MET A 74 18.72 0.27 8.61
C MET A 74 18.91 -0.81 7.53
N THR A 75 19.01 -2.07 7.97
CA THR A 75 19.15 -3.23 7.07
C THR A 75 17.82 -3.76 6.53
N GLY A 76 16.73 -2.98 6.69
CA GLY A 76 15.37 -3.41 6.38
C GLY A 76 15.11 -3.75 4.91
N TRP A 77 15.94 -3.25 4.00
CA TRP A 77 15.87 -3.56 2.57
C TRP A 77 16.28 -5.01 2.26
N HIS A 78 17.18 -5.62 3.05
CA HIS A 78 17.61 -7.01 2.88
C HIS A 78 16.45 -8.01 2.97
N ARG A 79 15.47 -7.74 3.83
CA ARG A 79 14.28 -8.58 4.04
C ARG A 79 13.16 -8.32 3.01
N LYS A 80 13.50 -7.79 1.82
CA LYS A 80 12.57 -7.56 0.70
C LYS A 80 13.02 -8.34 -0.53
N PRO A 81 12.56 -9.59 -0.72
CA PRO A 81 12.95 -10.39 -1.87
C PRO A 81 12.63 -9.71 -3.20
N HIS A 82 11.57 -8.89 -3.25
CA HIS A 82 11.19 -8.13 -4.45
C HIS A 82 12.28 -7.19 -4.95
N ILE A 83 13.06 -6.55 -4.07
CA ILE A 83 14.16 -5.66 -4.47
C ILE A 83 15.21 -6.44 -5.29
N PHE A 84 15.46 -7.70 -4.93
CA PHE A 84 16.47 -8.54 -5.55
C PHE A 84 15.94 -9.33 -6.75
N GLY A 85 14.70 -9.82 -6.67
CA GLY A 85 14.13 -10.71 -7.69
C GLY A 85 13.28 -10.00 -8.75
N SER A 86 12.71 -8.83 -8.46
CA SER A 86 11.83 -8.10 -9.37
C SER A 86 11.92 -6.59 -9.10
N PRO A 87 13.02 -5.93 -9.51
CA PRO A 87 13.21 -4.51 -9.25
C PRO A 87 12.03 -3.66 -9.73
N PHE A 88 11.69 -2.62 -8.96
CA PHE A 88 10.57 -1.70 -9.18
C PHE A 88 9.16 -2.31 -9.16
N TYR A 89 9.00 -3.61 -8.91
CA TYR A 89 7.68 -4.22 -8.80
C TYR A 89 6.87 -3.73 -7.58
N TYR A 90 7.54 -3.25 -6.53
CA TYR A 90 6.87 -2.94 -5.26
C TYR A 90 5.84 -1.79 -5.35
N ILE A 91 6.06 -0.83 -6.24
CA ILE A 91 5.13 0.30 -6.48
C ILE A 91 3.76 -0.18 -6.98
N GLU A 92 3.72 -1.33 -7.66
CA GLU A 92 2.47 -1.90 -8.17
C GLU A 92 1.51 -2.25 -7.03
N TYR A 93 2.00 -2.69 -5.87
CA TYR A 93 1.16 -2.90 -4.69
C TYR A 93 0.53 -1.60 -4.19
N GLY A 94 1.27 -0.48 -4.22
CA GLY A 94 0.74 0.83 -3.87
C GLY A 94 -0.38 1.27 -4.81
N MET A 95 -0.15 1.16 -6.12
CA MET A 95 -1.16 1.48 -7.13
C MET A 95 -2.39 0.57 -7.02
N ALA A 96 -2.19 -0.73 -6.85
CA ALA A 96 -3.25 -1.70 -6.69
C ALA A 96 -4.06 -1.48 -5.40
N GLN A 97 -3.42 -1.10 -4.29
CA GLN A 97 -4.10 -0.79 -3.03
C GLN A 97 -5.03 0.42 -3.18
N VAL A 98 -4.59 1.47 -3.88
CA VAL A 98 -5.43 2.64 -4.19
C VAL A 98 -6.61 2.24 -5.09
N GLY A 99 -6.39 1.41 -6.10
CA GLY A 99 -7.48 0.85 -6.92
C GLY A 99 -8.47 0.01 -6.11
N ALA A 100 -7.97 -0.85 -5.21
CA ALA A 100 -8.79 -1.71 -4.35
C ALA A 100 -9.67 -0.89 -3.40
N LEU A 101 -9.14 0.19 -2.82
CA LEU A 101 -9.91 1.09 -1.97
C LEU A 101 -11.02 1.81 -2.75
N GLN A 102 -10.82 2.14 -4.02
CA GLN A 102 -11.88 2.70 -4.87
C GLN A 102 -12.97 1.67 -5.18
N VAL A 103 -12.62 0.41 -5.46
CA VAL A 103 -13.59 -0.67 -5.61
C VAL A 103 -14.38 -0.88 -4.31
N TRP A 104 -13.69 -0.86 -3.17
CA TRP A 104 -14.32 -0.96 -1.87
C TRP A 104 -15.27 0.22 -1.61
N ARG A 105 -14.85 1.46 -1.87
CA ARG A 105 -15.70 2.67 -1.80
C ARG A 105 -16.97 2.49 -2.63
N ASN A 106 -16.85 2.04 -3.87
CA ASN A 106 -18.00 1.80 -4.75
C ASN A 106 -18.96 0.75 -4.15
N SER A 107 -18.40 -0.29 -3.53
CA SER A 107 -19.19 -1.35 -2.87
C SER A 107 -19.95 -0.86 -1.64
N GLN A 108 -19.56 0.24 -1.00
CA GLN A 108 -20.30 0.79 0.14
C GLN A 108 -21.67 1.36 -0.29
N THR A 109 -21.81 1.78 -1.54
CA THR A 109 -23.07 2.29 -2.12
C THR A 109 -23.83 1.22 -2.90
N ASP A 110 -23.14 0.46 -3.77
CA ASP A 110 -23.74 -0.62 -4.56
C ASP A 110 -22.81 -1.84 -4.62
N ARG A 111 -23.03 -2.78 -3.69
CA ARG A 111 -22.24 -4.02 -3.62
C ARG A 111 -22.38 -4.89 -4.87
N ALA A 112 -23.59 -4.99 -5.43
CA ALA A 112 -23.85 -5.87 -6.56
C ALA A 112 -23.20 -5.30 -7.84
N GLY A 113 -23.36 -3.99 -8.07
CA GLY A 113 -22.71 -3.28 -9.16
C GLY A 113 -21.19 -3.32 -9.06
N ALA A 114 -20.61 -3.05 -7.89
CA ALA A 114 -19.16 -3.12 -7.68
C ALA A 114 -18.60 -4.51 -7.97
N LEU A 115 -19.28 -5.58 -7.53
CA LEU A 115 -18.85 -6.95 -7.81
C LEU A 115 -18.98 -7.30 -9.30
N ALA A 116 -20.06 -6.86 -9.96
CA ALA A 116 -20.24 -7.08 -11.40
C ALA A 116 -19.15 -6.37 -12.22
N ALA A 117 -18.83 -5.11 -11.87
CA ALA A 117 -17.76 -4.34 -12.50
C ALA A 117 -16.39 -4.97 -12.27
N TYR A 118 -16.10 -5.42 -11.05
CA TYR A 118 -14.86 -6.14 -10.73
C TYR A 118 -14.71 -7.42 -11.57
N ARG A 119 -15.75 -8.24 -11.67
CA ARG A 119 -15.75 -9.46 -12.51
C ARG A 119 -15.56 -9.15 -13.99
N HIS A 120 -16.18 -8.08 -14.48
CA HIS A 120 -15.99 -7.62 -15.85
C HIS A 120 -14.54 -7.21 -16.11
N ALA A 121 -13.94 -6.39 -15.24
CA ALA A 121 -12.55 -5.99 -15.39
C ALA A 121 -11.59 -7.18 -15.39
N LEU A 122 -11.81 -8.18 -14.52
CA LEU A 122 -11.04 -9.43 -14.53
C LEU A 122 -11.16 -10.19 -15.86
N SER A 123 -12.32 -10.19 -16.52
CA SER A 123 -12.50 -10.89 -17.79
C SER A 123 -11.80 -10.21 -18.96
N LEU A 124 -11.33 -8.97 -18.81
CA LEU A 124 -10.53 -8.27 -19.82
C LEU A 124 -9.07 -8.77 -19.84
N GLY A 125 -8.56 -9.29 -18.72
CA GLY A 125 -7.18 -9.74 -18.59
C GLY A 125 -6.16 -8.69 -19.04
N GLY A 126 -5.05 -9.14 -19.65
CA GLY A 126 -4.00 -8.27 -20.19
C GLY A 126 -4.31 -7.62 -21.54
N THR A 127 -5.58 -7.55 -21.96
CA THR A 127 -5.97 -6.97 -23.28
C THR A 127 -6.27 -5.47 -23.22
N ARG A 128 -6.12 -4.86 -22.04
CA ARG A 128 -6.37 -3.46 -21.76
C ARG A 128 -5.23 -2.88 -20.93
N THR A 129 -5.04 -1.58 -21.06
CA THR A 129 -4.09 -0.82 -20.27
C THR A 129 -4.57 -0.69 -18.82
N LEU A 130 -3.64 -0.41 -17.90
CA LEU A 130 -3.98 -0.27 -16.49
C LEU A 130 -5.03 0.83 -16.23
N PRO A 131 -4.97 2.04 -16.85
CA PRO A 131 -6.03 3.04 -16.70
C PRO A 131 -7.40 2.58 -17.20
N GLU A 132 -7.45 1.80 -18.28
CA GLU A 132 -8.71 1.23 -18.79
C GLU A 132 -9.27 0.19 -17.82
N LEU A 133 -8.42 -0.62 -17.17
CA LEU A 133 -8.83 -1.57 -16.14
C LEU A 133 -9.38 -0.87 -14.89
N PHE A 134 -8.78 0.24 -14.47
CA PHE A 134 -9.33 1.09 -13.39
C PHE A 134 -10.71 1.64 -13.77
N THR A 135 -10.82 2.19 -14.99
CA THR A 135 -12.08 2.72 -15.51
C THR A 135 -13.17 1.64 -15.53
N ALA A 136 -12.83 0.40 -15.89
CA ALA A 136 -13.77 -0.72 -15.95
C ALA A 136 -14.41 -1.10 -14.59
N VAL A 137 -13.76 -0.76 -13.47
CA VAL A 137 -14.31 -0.97 -12.12
C VAL A 137 -14.92 0.31 -11.52
N GLY A 138 -15.05 1.38 -12.30
CA GLY A 138 -15.50 2.68 -11.83
C GLY A 138 -14.48 3.35 -10.90
N ALA A 139 -13.19 3.09 -11.10
CA ALA A 139 -12.08 3.74 -10.41
C ALA A 139 -11.33 4.68 -11.35
N GLU A 140 -10.62 5.64 -10.77
CA GLU A 140 -9.74 6.56 -11.47
C GLU A 140 -8.28 6.12 -11.30
N PHE A 141 -7.52 6.10 -12.39
CA PHE A 141 -6.07 5.92 -12.34
C PHE A 141 -5.38 7.23 -11.89
N ARG A 142 -5.56 7.54 -10.60
CA ARG A 142 -5.17 8.81 -9.97
C ARG A 142 -4.61 8.53 -8.57
N PHE A 143 -3.51 9.19 -8.23
CA PHE A 143 -2.74 8.95 -6.99
C PHE A 143 -2.37 10.27 -6.27
N ASP A 144 -3.17 11.32 -6.48
CA ASP A 144 -2.93 12.61 -5.84
C ASP A 144 -3.35 12.64 -4.36
N THR A 145 -2.89 13.66 -3.64
CA THR A 145 -3.19 13.85 -2.22
C THR A 145 -4.70 13.84 -1.95
N ALA A 146 -5.50 14.48 -2.82
CA ALA A 146 -6.96 14.50 -2.65
C ALA A 146 -7.56 13.09 -2.70
N MET A 147 -7.19 12.27 -3.69
CA MET A 147 -7.62 10.88 -3.76
C MET A 147 -7.20 10.10 -2.51
N LEU A 148 -5.94 10.22 -2.07
CA LEU A 148 -5.46 9.50 -0.90
C LEU A 148 -6.18 9.95 0.38
N THR A 149 -6.41 11.26 0.55
CA THR A 149 -7.18 11.80 1.69
C THR A 149 -8.60 11.24 1.72
N ASP A 150 -9.29 11.21 0.59
CA ASP A 150 -10.64 10.67 0.51
C ASP A 150 -10.69 9.18 0.89
N LEU A 151 -9.73 8.39 0.40
CA LEU A 151 -9.66 6.95 0.67
C LEU A 151 -9.25 6.65 2.12
N VAL A 152 -8.32 7.41 2.69
CA VAL A 152 -7.96 7.29 4.11
C VAL A 152 -9.14 7.69 4.99
N GLY A 153 -9.87 8.75 4.65
CA GLY A 153 -11.08 9.15 5.39
C GLY A 153 -12.16 8.06 5.39
N LEU A 154 -12.31 7.32 4.29
CA LEU A 154 -13.19 6.14 4.24
C LEU A 154 -12.73 5.03 5.21
N ILE A 155 -11.42 4.76 5.26
CA ILE A 155 -10.84 3.77 6.17
C ILE A 155 -11.10 4.16 7.63
N GLU A 156 -10.72 5.38 8.02
CA GLU A 156 -10.85 5.90 9.38
C GLU A 156 -12.31 5.96 9.83
N GLY A 157 -13.21 6.44 8.96
CA GLY A 157 -14.65 6.44 9.23
C GLY A 157 -15.20 5.05 9.48
N THR A 158 -14.75 4.05 8.71
CA THR A 158 -15.15 2.65 8.90
C THR A 158 -14.59 2.08 10.21
N ILE A 159 -13.34 2.38 10.57
CA ILE A 159 -12.75 1.98 11.84
C ILE A 159 -13.59 2.54 13.00
N ALA A 160 -13.91 3.83 12.98
CA ALA A 160 -14.70 4.48 14.03
C ALA A 160 -16.13 3.92 14.18
N GLU A 161 -16.70 3.35 13.12
CA GLU A 161 -17.97 2.62 13.20
C GLU A 161 -17.80 1.24 13.86
N LEU A 162 -16.72 0.53 13.50
CA LEU A 162 -16.41 -0.80 14.03
C LEU A 162 -16.03 -0.78 15.51
N GLU A 163 -15.38 0.26 15.98
CA GLU A 163 -15.03 0.43 17.41
C GLU A 163 -16.26 0.60 18.32
N LYS A 164 -17.41 0.99 17.76
CA LYS A 164 -18.67 1.16 18.49
C LYS A 164 -19.49 -0.14 18.57
N ALA A 165 -19.13 -1.15 17.78
CA ALA A 165 -19.87 -2.41 17.63
C ALA A 165 -19.45 -3.46 18.66
#